data_AF-A0A0R3VYY1-F1
#
_entry.id   AF-A0A0R3VYY1-F1
#
_cell.length_a   1.000
_cell.length_b   1.000
_cell.length_c   1.000
_cell.angle_alpha   90.00
_cell.angle_beta   90.00
_cell.angle_gamma   90.00
#
_symmetry.space_group_name_H-M   'P 1'
#
loop_
_entity.id
_entity.type
_entity.pdbx_description
1 polymer ?
#
loop_
_entity_poly.entity_id
_entity_poly.type
_entity_poly.pdbx_seq_one_letter_code
_entity_poly.pdbx_strand_id
1 'polypeptide(L)'
;MAPGLTGLEIVPFRVAAYNKVHGAMEIYDPRRADDFIFISGTKMRTLAREGLQPPDGFMSPSAWKILAEFYSQQQKKCNSTFNN
;
A
#
# COMPACT_ATOMS: atom_id res chain seq x y z
N MET A 1 -5.20 -28.83 -11.36
CA MET A 1 -4.61 -28.75 -10.01
C MET A 1 -3.14 -29.12 -10.12
N ALA A 2 -2.22 -28.39 -9.50
CA ALA A 2 -0.80 -28.69 -9.62
C ALA A 2 -0.46 -30.00 -8.88
N PRO A 3 0.27 -30.95 -9.51
CA PRO A 3 0.73 -32.17 -8.83
C PRO A 3 1.60 -31.80 -7.62
N GLY A 4 1.32 -32.35 -6.44
CA GLY A 4 2.09 -32.09 -5.20
C GLY A 4 1.42 -31.18 -4.17
N LEU A 5 0.21 -30.68 -4.43
CA LEU A 5 -0.61 -29.93 -3.46
C LEU A 5 -1.58 -30.81 -2.65
N THR A 6 -1.38 -32.13 -2.66
CA THR A 6 -2.21 -33.07 -1.91
C THR A 6 -2.06 -32.81 -0.41
N GLY A 7 -3.08 -32.19 0.20
CA GLY A 7 -3.08 -31.80 1.62
C GLY A 7 -3.09 -30.29 1.88
N LEU A 8 -3.00 -29.44 0.84
CA LEU A 8 -3.16 -27.99 0.95
C LEU A 8 -4.47 -27.52 0.33
N GLU A 9 -5.24 -26.75 1.08
CA GLU A 9 -6.38 -26.00 0.55
C GLU A 9 -5.93 -24.59 0.14
N ILE A 10 -6.20 -24.23 -1.12
CA ILE A 10 -5.95 -22.87 -1.61
C ILE A 10 -7.18 -22.03 -1.33
N VAL A 11 -7.00 -20.92 -0.60
CA VAL A 11 -8.04 -19.91 -0.37
C VAL A 11 -7.81 -18.73 -1.32
N PRO A 12 -8.57 -18.60 -2.43
CA PRO A 12 -8.39 -17.50 -3.37
C PRO A 12 -9.06 -16.22 -2.85
N PHE A 13 -8.37 -15.10 -3.01
CA PHE A 13 -8.90 -13.77 -2.71
C PHE A 13 -8.99 -12.93 -3.99
N ARG A 14 -10.00 -12.05 -4.03
CA ARG A 14 -10.09 -10.96 -5.02
C ARG A 14 -9.28 -9.76 -4.54
N VAL A 15 -8.99 -8.85 -5.45
CA VAL A 15 -8.25 -7.62 -5.14
C VAL A 15 -9.05 -6.81 -4.10
N ALA A 16 -8.36 -6.37 -3.05
CA ALA A 16 -8.88 -5.39 -2.10
C ALA A 16 -8.32 -4.00 -2.42
N ALA A 17 -9.16 -2.98 -2.31
CA ALA A 17 -8.79 -1.58 -2.50
C ALA A 17 -9.43 -0.74 -1.39
N TYR A 18 -8.94 0.49 -1.21
CA TYR A 18 -9.46 1.36 -0.18
C TYR A 18 -10.79 1.96 -0.64
N ASN A 19 -11.88 1.65 0.05
CA ASN A 19 -13.18 2.25 -0.17
C ASN A 19 -13.23 3.62 0.54
N LYS A 20 -13.36 4.69 -0.23
CA LYS A 20 -13.41 6.07 0.26
C LYS A 20 -14.70 6.41 1.01
N VAL A 21 -15.80 5.72 0.69
CA VAL A 21 -17.10 5.93 1.32
C VAL A 21 -17.11 5.36 2.73
N HIS A 22 -16.51 4.18 2.92
CA HIS A 22 -16.46 3.50 4.22
C HIS A 22 -15.17 3.73 5.01
N GLY A 23 -14.13 4.29 4.37
CA GLY A 23 -12.85 4.58 5.02
C GLY A 23 -12.05 3.33 5.39
N ALA A 24 -12.19 2.24 4.62
CA ALA A 24 -11.59 0.94 4.95
C ALA A 24 -11.17 0.14 3.71
N MET A 25 -10.32 -0.86 3.91
CA MET A 25 -9.96 -1.82 2.86
C MET A 25 -11.11 -2.80 2.63
N GLU A 26 -11.59 -2.88 1.40
CA GLU A 26 -12.70 -3.74 0.99
C GLU A 26 -12.39 -4.47 -0.33
N ILE A 27 -13.08 -5.58 -0.58
CA ILE A 27 -13.00 -6.27 -1.87
C ILE A 27 -13.51 -5.35 -2.97
N TYR A 28 -12.69 -5.14 -3.99
CA TYR A 28 -12.98 -4.25 -5.10
C TYR A 28 -14.20 -4.71 -5.90
N ASP A 29 -15.13 -3.79 -6.15
CA ASP A 29 -16.30 -3.99 -7.01
C ASP A 29 -16.21 -3.07 -8.24
N PRO A 30 -16.05 -3.60 -9.46
CA PRO A 30 -15.94 -2.81 -10.67
C PRO A 30 -17.20 -2.00 -11.00
N ARG A 31 -18.37 -2.36 -10.45
CA ARG A 31 -19.62 -1.60 -10.63
C ARG A 31 -19.63 -0.29 -9.85
N ARG A 32 -18.79 -0.18 -8.82
CA ARG A 32 -18.64 0.97 -7.95
C ARG A 32 -17.19 1.47 -7.94
N ALA A 33 -16.52 1.43 -9.09
CA ALA A 33 -15.10 1.74 -9.21
C ALA A 33 -14.73 3.11 -8.62
N ASP A 34 -15.64 4.09 -8.74
CA ASP A 34 -15.46 5.44 -8.20
C ASP A 34 -15.42 5.50 -6.67
N ASP A 35 -15.94 4.49 -5.96
CA ASP A 35 -15.86 4.41 -4.50
C ASP A 35 -14.45 4.03 -4.04
N PHE A 36 -13.62 3.44 -4.91
CA PHE A 36 -12.33 2.87 -4.54
C PHE A 36 -11.15 3.74 -4.96
N ILE A 37 -10.06 3.64 -4.22
CA ILE A 37 -8.74 4.14 -4.63
C ILE A 37 -7.68 3.06 -4.47
N PHE A 38 -6.78 3.03 -5.45
CA PHE A 38 -5.61 2.17 -5.45
C PHE A 38 -4.40 2.99 -5.02
N ILE A 39 -3.80 2.61 -3.89
CA ILE A 39 -2.58 3.23 -3.37
C ILE A 39 -1.44 2.26 -3.66
N SER A 40 -0.76 2.49 -4.79
CA SER A 40 0.39 1.68 -5.20
C SER A 40 1.63 1.96 -4.35
N GLY A 41 2.62 1.06 -4.42
CA GLY A 41 3.92 1.27 -3.76
C GLY A 41 4.62 2.56 -4.19
N THR A 42 4.48 2.96 -5.45
CA THR A 42 5.00 4.24 -5.95
C THR A 42 4.29 5.41 -5.29
N LYS A 43 2.96 5.37 -5.16
CA LYS A 43 2.19 6.42 -4.47
C LYS A 43 2.55 6.51 -2.99
N MET A 44 2.72 5.37 -2.30
CA MET A 44 3.20 5.36 -0.91
C MET A 44 4.56 6.03 -0.75
N ARG A 45 5.50 5.73 -1.65
CA ARG A 45 6.83 6.36 -1.63
C ARG A 45 6.74 7.87 -1.83
N THR A 46 5.89 8.35 -2.73
CA THR A 46 5.66 9.78 -2.95
C THR A 46 5.07 10.44 -1.70
N LEU A 47 4.00 9.87 -1.14
CA LEU A 47 3.38 10.38 0.09
C LEU A 47 4.40 10.48 1.24
N ALA A 48 5.19 9.44 1.45
CA ALA A 48 6.23 9.42 2.47
C ALA A 48 7.30 10.50 2.27
N ARG A 49 7.76 10.72 1.03
CA ARG A 49 8.75 11.77 0.70
C ARG A 49 8.19 13.18 0.86
N GLU A 50 6.90 13.36 0.60
CA GLU A 50 6.20 14.64 0.75
C GLU A 50 5.73 14.87 2.20
N GLY A 51 5.95 13.91 3.11
CA GLY A 51 5.48 13.99 4.50
C GLY A 51 3.96 13.88 4.65
N LEU A 52 3.27 13.37 3.62
CA LEU A 52 1.82 13.17 3.60
C LEU A 52 1.44 11.82 4.21
N GLN A 53 0.23 11.76 4.77
CA GLN A 53 -0.36 10.53 5.31
C GLN A 53 -1.23 9.84 4.25
N PRO A 54 -1.25 8.50 4.18
CA PRO A 54 -2.30 7.81 3.46
C PRO A 54 -3.66 8.03 4.16
N PRO A 55 -4.77 7.73 3.48
CA PRO A 55 -6.09 7.75 4.09
C PRO A 55 -6.15 6.88 5.35
N ASP A 56 -6.91 7.33 6.34
CA ASP A 56 -7.11 6.58 7.57
C ASP A 56 -7.75 5.22 7.28
N GLY A 57 -7.33 4.16 7.97
CA GLY A 57 -7.79 2.80 7.70
C GLY A 57 -7.11 2.09 6.51
N PHE A 58 -6.24 2.76 5.73
CA PHE A 58 -5.43 2.08 4.70
C PHE A 58 -4.32 1.22 5.31
N MET A 59 -3.65 1.75 6.34
CA MET A 59 -2.54 1.08 7.03
C MET A 59 -2.50 1.54 8.48
N SER A 60 -2.07 0.64 9.37
CA SER A 60 -1.80 1.01 10.77
C SER A 60 -0.85 2.22 10.85
N PRO A 61 -1.12 3.22 11.70
CA PRO A 61 -0.25 4.39 11.87
C PRO A 61 1.19 4.02 12.26
N SER A 62 1.37 2.97 13.07
CA SER A 62 2.71 2.51 13.47
C SER A 62 3.50 1.91 12.31
N ALA A 63 2.83 1.15 11.44
CA ALA A 63 3.44 0.59 10.23
C ALA A 63 3.75 1.69 9.21
N TRP A 64 2.85 2.66 9.04
CA TRP A 64 3.09 3.80 8.15
C TRP A 64 4.30 4.62 8.60
N LYS A 65 4.45 4.86 9.91
CA LYS A 65 5.62 5.57 10.46
C LYS A 65 6.94 4.91 10.03
N ILE A 66 7.03 3.58 10.11
CA ILE A 66 8.22 2.83 9.70
C ILE A 66 8.50 3.03 8.20
N LEU A 67 7.47 2.97 7.35
CA LEU A 67 7.62 3.19 5.91
C LEU A 67 8.03 4.64 5.58
N ALA A 68 7.42 5.61 6.25
CA ALA A 68 7.72 7.02 6.08
C ALA A 68 9.17 7.32 6.44
N GLU A 69 9.65 6.78 7.56
CA GLU A 69 11.05 6.90 7.99
C GLU A 69 12.02 6.26 6.99
N PHE A 70 11.70 5.05 6.51
CA PHE A 70 12.51 4.35 5.50
C PHE A 70 12.67 5.17 4.22
N TYR A 71 11.57 5.65 3.64
CA TYR A 71 11.63 6.42 2.39
C TYR A 71 12.27 7.80 2.56
N SER A 72 12.10 8.44 3.72
CA SER A 72 12.77 9.70 4.06
C SER A 72 14.29 9.53 4.14
N GLN A 73 14.78 8.43 4.74
CA GLN A 73 16.21 8.14 4.83
C GLN A 73 16.82 7.80 3.46
N GLN A 74 16.10 7.04 2.63
CA GLN A 74 16.54 6.75 1.26
C GLN A 74 16.77 8.02 0.44
N GLN A 75 15.88 9.01 0.57
CA GLN A 75 16.03 10.31 -0.11
C GLN A 75 17.27 11.06 0.38
N LYS A 76 17.50 11.13 1.70
CA LYS A 76 18.69 11.79 2.28
C LYS A 76 19.99 11.17 1.78
N LYS A 77 20.06 9.84 1.71
CA LYS A 77 21.22 9.12 1.17
C LYS A 77 21.46 9.49 -0.30
N CYS A 78 20.44 9.44 -1.16
CA CYS A 78 20.58 9.83 -2.57
C CYS A 78 21.08 11.27 -2.74
N ASN A 79 20.57 12.22 -1.94
CA ASN A 79 20.99 13.62 -2.03
C ASN A 79 22.44 13.82 -1.58
N SER A 80 22.91 13.07 -0.57
CA SER A 80 24.31 13.13 -0.11
C SER A 80 25.32 12.57 -1.12
N THR A 81 24.91 11.64 -2.00
CA THR A 81 25.78 11.06 -3.02
C THR A 81 25.94 11.96 -4.26
N PHE A 82 25.02 12.89 -4.50
CA PHE A 82 25.09 13.82 -5.63
C PHE A 82 25.82 15.14 -5.33
N ASN A 83 26.05 15.47 -4.06
CA ASN A 83 26.69 16.72 -3.63
C ASN A 83 28.18 16.56 -3.26
N ASN A 84 28.84 15.48 -3.68
CA ASN A 84 30.28 15.28 -3.55
C ASN A 84 30.91 14.95 -4.91
#